data_AF-A0A1G2UUT6-F1
#
_entry.id   AF-A0A1G2UUT6-F1
#
_cell.length_a   1.000
_cell.length_b   1.000
_cell.length_c   1.000
_cell.angle_alpha   90.00
_cell.angle_beta   90.00
_cell.angle_gamma   90.00
#
_symmetry.space_group_name_H-M   'P 1'
#
loop_
_entity.id
_entity.type
_entity.pdbx_description
1 polymer ?
#
loop_
_entity_poly.entity_id
_entity_poly.type
_entity_poly.pdbx_seq_one_letter_code
_entity_poly.pdbx_strand_id
1 'polypeptide(L)' 'MTTLSIPVSGDLEKFIERMIKEGRGANKADVVRRALREYEENELLKNILQSEREIAQGKGLGGNLRELAKKFK' A
#
# COMPACT_ATOMS: atom_id res chain seq x y z
N MET A 1 5.38 13.53 -17.90
CA MET A 1 4.29 13.99 -17.00
C MET A 1 3.02 13.34 -17.50
N THR A 2 2.43 12.43 -16.73
CA THR A 2 1.16 11.76 -17.06
C THR A 2 0.06 12.39 -16.22
N THR A 3 -1.04 12.77 -16.87
CA THR A 3 -2.19 13.43 -16.21
C THR A 3 -3.24 12.38 -15.87
N LEU A 4 -3.67 12.38 -14.62
CA LEU A 4 -4.72 11.51 -14.11
C LEU A 4 -5.96 12.37 -13.86
N SER A 5 -7.00 12.19 -14.68
CA SER A 5 -8.28 12.88 -14.52
C SER A 5 -9.33 11.88 -14.10
N ILE A 6 -9.81 11.99 -12.86
CA ILE A 6 -10.78 11.06 -12.29
C ILE A 6 -11.88 11.88 -11.62
N PRO A 7 -13.16 11.53 -11.78
CA PRO A 7 -14.22 12.09 -10.96
C PRO A 7 -14.01 11.69 -9.50
N VAL A 8 -14.01 12.69 -8.61
CA VAL A 8 -13.84 12.51 -7.19
C VAL A 8 -15.17 12.81 -6.50
N SER A 9 -15.58 11.98 -5.54
CA SER A 9 -16.79 12.24 -4.77
C SER A 9 -16.61 13.45 -3.85
N GLY A 10 -17.71 14.14 -3.52
CA GLY A 10 -17.64 15.34 -2.67
C GLY A 10 -17.05 15.10 -1.28
N ASP A 11 -17.14 13.87 -0.75
CA ASP A 11 -16.54 13.51 0.54
C ASP A 11 -15.02 13.37 0.46
N LEU A 12 -14.51 12.82 -0.65
CA LEU A 12 -13.08 12.78 -0.92
C LEU A 12 -12.51 14.18 -1.18
N GLU A 13 -13.28 15.07 -1.80
CA GLU A 13 -12.88 16.46 -1.97
C GLU A 13 -12.77 17.19 -0.62
N LYS A 14 -13.76 17.02 0.27
CA LYS A 14 -13.69 17.54 1.65
C LYS A 14 -12.49 16.97 2.41
N PHE A 15 -12.18 15.69 2.21
CA PHE A 15 -11.01 15.05 2.80
C PHE A 15 -9.71 15.72 2.32
N ILE A 16 -9.56 15.93 1.01
CA ILE A 16 -8.40 16.58 0.42
C ILE A 16 -8.26 18.01 0.96
N GLU A 17 -9.36 18.77 1.03
CA GLU A 17 -9.34 20.13 1.57
C GLU A 17 -8.95 20.18 3.05
N ARG A 18 -9.41 19.22 3.85
CA ARG A 18 -8.97 19.09 5.24
C ARG A 18 -7.46 18.80 5.33
N MET A 19 -6.94 17.91 4.50
CA MET A 19 -5.50 17.59 4.46
C MET A 19 -4.64 18.80 4.07
N ILE A 20 -5.13 19.65 3.18
CA ILE A 20 -4.48 20.92 2.84
C ILE A 20 -4.51 21.88 4.04
N LYS A 21 -5.67 22.01 4.72
CA LYS A 21 -5.80 22.85 5.93
C LYS A 21 -4.91 22.39 7.07
N GLU A 22 -4.70 21.09 7.22
CA GLU A 22 -3.78 20.48 8.19
C GLU A 22 -2.30 20.64 7.80
N GLY A 23 -2.00 21.29 6.67
CA GLY A 23 -0.63 21.53 6.20
C GLY A 23 0.06 20.30 5.63
N ARG A 24 -0.68 19.21 5.35
CA ARG A 24 -0.12 17.95 4.85
C ARG A 24 0.13 17.93 3.33
N GLY A 25 -0.26 18.97 2.60
CA GLY A 25 0.07 19.16 1.19
C GLY A 25 -0.21 20.58 0.70
N ALA A 26 0.55 21.03 -0.30
CA ALA A 26 0.48 22.41 -0.80
C ALA A 26 -0.70 22.67 -1.76
N ASN A 27 -1.21 21.61 -2.41
CA ASN A 27 -2.35 21.68 -3.33
C ASN A 27 -3.07 20.33 -3.43
N LYS A 28 -4.26 20.29 -4.04
CA LYS A 28 -5.08 19.07 -4.18
C LYS A 28 -4.29 17.94 -4.88
N ALA A 29 -3.54 18.27 -5.93
CA ALA A 29 -2.75 17.29 -6.67
C ALA A 29 -1.57 16.72 -5.84
N ASP A 30 -0.96 17.54 -5.00
CA ASP A 30 0.16 17.19 -4.13
C ASP A 30 -0.29 16.23 -3.04
N VAL A 31 -1.45 16.50 -2.42
CA VAL A 31 -2.09 15.58 -1.48
C VAL A 31 -2.37 14.23 -2.14
N VAL A 32 -2.93 14.22 -3.36
CA VAL A 32 -3.22 12.96 -4.07
C VAL A 32 -1.95 12.21 -4.42
N ARG A 33 -0.90 12.88 -4.92
CA ARG A 33 0.39 12.23 -5.22
C ARG A 33 1.02 11.62 -3.97
N ARG A 34 0.94 12.31 -2.83
CA ARG A 34 1.46 11.81 -1.56
C ARG A 34 0.68 10.59 -1.09
N ALA A 35 -0.65 10.66 -1.13
CA ALA A 35 -1.52 9.54 -0.77
C ALA A 35 -1.24 8.31 -1.63
N LEU A 36 -0.98 8.47 -2.93
CA LEU A 36 -0.64 7.36 -3.82
C LEU A 36 0.70 6.70 -3.46
N ARG A 37 1.72 7.48 -3.08
CA ARG A 37 2.99 6.91 -2.60
C ARG A 37 2.83 6.17 -1.28
N GLU A 38 2.10 6.78 -0.35
CA GLU A 38 1.83 6.17 0.95
C GLU A 38 0.99 4.89 0.78
N TYR A 39 0.09 4.85 -0.19
CA TYR A 39 -0.67 3.64 -0.53
C TYR A 39 0.24 2.52 -1.06
N GLU A 40 1.20 2.83 -1.93
CA GLU A 40 2.20 1.86 -2.42
C GLU A 40 3.03 1.26 -1.27
N GLU A 41 3.50 2.10 -0.35
CA GLU A 41 4.23 1.66 0.84
C GLU A 41 3.37 0.78 1.76
N ASN A 42 2.10 1.14 1.96
CA ASN A 42 1.18 0.38 2.79
C ASN A 42 0.84 -1.00 2.22
N GLU A 43 0.72 -1.13 0.90
CA GLU A 43 0.49 -2.45 0.26
C GLU A 43 1.71 -3.38 0.46
N LEU A 44 2.93 -2.84 0.41
CA LEU A 44 4.14 -3.60 0.76
C LEU A 44 4.11 -4.08 2.22
N LEU A 45 3.78 -3.19 3.16
CA LEU A 45 3.66 -3.54 4.57
C LEU A 45 2.59 -4.59 4.81
N LYS A 46 1.44 -4.47 4.14
CA LYS A 46 0.33 -5.42 4.25
C LYS A 46 0.73 -6.81 3.78
N ASN A 47 1.50 -6.92 2.70
CA ASN A 47 2.03 -8.20 2.22
C ASN A 47 2.98 -8.85 3.22
N ILE A 48 3.84 -8.06 3.87
CA ILE A 48 4.75 -8.56 4.92
C ILE A 48 3.95 -9.04 6.12
N LEU A 49 3.04 -8.21 6.64
CA LEU A 49 2.19 -8.55 7.78
C LEU A 49 1.32 -9.79 7.51
N GLN A 50 0.83 -9.93 6.28
CA GLN A 50 0.11 -11.12 5.86
C GLN A 50 1.04 -12.35 5.86
N SER A 51 2.25 -12.22 5.32
CA SER A 51 3.25 -13.29 5.32
C SER A 51 3.64 -13.71 6.74
N GLU A 52 3.82 -12.77 7.67
CA GLU A 52 4.08 -13.05 9.08
C GLU A 52 2.91 -13.81 9.74
N ARG A 53 1.67 -13.42 9.46
CA ARG A 53 0.48 -14.13 9.95
C ARG A 53 0.41 -15.55 9.39
N GLU A 54 0.77 -15.76 8.13
CA GLU A 54 0.78 -17.09 7.51
C GLU A 54 1.84 -17.99 8.14
N ILE A 55 3.04 -17.47 8.44
CA ILE A 55 4.08 -18.18 9.20
C ILE A 55 3.56 -18.53 10.60
N ALA A 56 2.96 -17.58 11.32
CA ALA A 56 2.42 -17.80 12.66
C ALA A 56 1.29 -18.85 12.68
N GLN A 57 0.52 -18.96 11.59
CA GLN A 57 -0.51 -19.98 11.40
C GLN A 57 0.04 -21.36 11.00
N GLY A 58 1.37 -21.53 10.97
CA GLY A 58 2.02 -22.79 10.62
C GLY A 58 2.00 -23.11 9.13
N LYS A 59 1.64 -22.14 8.27
CA LYS A 59 1.73 -22.28 6.80
C LYS A 59 3.14 -21.99 6.26
N GLY A 60 4.08 -21.68 7.15
CA GLY A 60 5.48 -21.53 6.81
C GLY A 60 6.09 -22.84 6.30
N LEU A 61 6.97 -22.75 5.30
CA LEU A 61 7.72 -23.89 4.80
C LEU A 61 8.86 -24.20 5.78
N GLY A 62 8.74 -25.31 6.50
CA GLY A 62 9.79 -25.84 7.37
C GLY A 62 10.43 -27.09 6.76
N GLY A 63 11.74 -27.27 6.96
CA GLY A 63 12.47 -28.48 6.56
C GLY A 63 13.77 -28.20 5.79
N ASN A 64 14.25 -29.21 5.07
CA ASN A 64 15.53 -29.13 4.36
C ASN A 64 15.40 -28.28 3.10
N LEU A 65 16.20 -27.21 2.99
CA LEU A 65 16.18 -26.26 1.87
C LEU A 65 16.30 -26.94 0.50
N ARG A 66 17.08 -28.03 0.39
CA ARG A 66 17.21 -28.81 -0.86
C ARG A 66 15.93 -29.51 -1.30
N GLU A 67 15.09 -29.91 -0.35
CA GLU A 67 13.84 -30.62 -0.65
C GLU A 67 12.72 -29.62 -0.98
N LEU A 68 12.69 -28.48 -0.29
CA LEU A 68 11.76 -27.39 -0.58
C LEU A 68 12.01 -26.80 -1.97
N ALA A 69 13.27 -26.60 -2.36
CA ALA A 69 13.64 -26.08 -3.67
C ALA A 69 13.14 -26.96 -4.84
N LYS A 70 13.00 -28.27 -4.65
CA LYS A 70 12.47 -29.19 -5.68
C LYS A 70 10.98 -28.99 -5.97
N LYS A 71 10.21 -28.35 -5.08
CA LYS A 71 8.76 -28.10 -5.24
C LYS A 71 8.43 -26.86 -6.07
N PHE A 72 9.40 -25.98 -6.32
CA PHE A 72 9.22 -24.71 -7.05
C PHE A 72 9.85 -24.75 -8.45
N LYS A 73 9.88 -25.93 -9.09
CA LYS A 73 10.47 -26.13 -10.42
C LYS A 73 9.58 -25.58 -11.52
#